data_AF-A0A9R0J8U8-F1
#
_entry.id   AF-A0A9R0J8U8-F1
#
_cell.length_a   1.000
_cell.length_b   1.000
_cell.length_c   1.000
_cell.angle_alpha   90.00
_cell.angle_beta   90.00
_cell.angle_gamma   90.00
#
_symmetry.space_group_name_H-M   'P 1'
#
loop_
_entity.id
_entity.type
_entity.pdbx_description
1 polymer ?
#
loop_
_entity_poly.entity_id
_entity_poly.type
_entity_poly.pdbx_seq_one_letter_code
_entity_poly.pdbx_strand_id
1 'polypeptide(L)'
;MVFDNLFIVLQVLLSRVNLFSSKDLSSSANSSLQMYRKTAEAVMCGLIPKSPTATSSGTDGGLIWVSEWNALQHPVAAAFLAVIYSDYMLSSRTARISCDGHSYKPSDLRKVPLSQADYVLGNNPMKMSFLVGYGDNYPQYVHHISDVFSCRSAAADQLLNISETDQFSCRSAAADQQLNRLETDQFSYRSAEADQQLN
;
A
#
# COMPACT_ATOMS: atom_id res chain seq x y z
N MET A 1 10.52 -3.18 -1.39
CA MET A 1 10.49 -1.89 -2.14
C MET A 1 10.16 -2.26 -3.57
N VAL A 2 8.91 -2.04 -4.01
CA VAL A 2 8.42 -2.52 -5.31
C VAL A 2 9.13 -1.72 -6.42
N PHE A 3 10.02 -2.38 -7.16
CA PHE A 3 10.92 -1.77 -8.14
C PHE A 3 10.20 -1.04 -9.29
N ASP A 4 8.95 -1.39 -9.59
CA ASP A 4 8.18 -0.80 -10.69
C ASP A 4 7.59 0.60 -10.39
N ASN A 5 7.50 0.98 -9.12
CA ASN A 5 6.89 2.26 -8.71
C ASN A 5 7.91 3.39 -8.50
N LEU A 6 9.21 3.15 -8.71
CA LEU A 6 10.25 4.16 -8.47
C LEU A 6 10.01 5.44 -9.28
N PHE A 7 9.49 5.30 -10.50
CA PHE A 7 9.13 6.46 -11.32
C PHE A 7 8.08 7.33 -10.65
N ILE A 8 6.99 6.73 -10.13
CA ILE A 8 5.91 7.46 -9.44
C ILE A 8 6.46 8.14 -8.17
N VAL A 9 7.27 7.42 -7.40
CA VAL A 9 7.92 7.96 -6.20
C VAL A 9 8.79 9.17 -6.56
N LEU A 10 9.60 9.05 -7.62
CA LEU A 10 10.47 10.14 -8.09
C LEU A 10 9.65 11.36 -8.54
N GLN A 11 8.53 11.16 -9.22
CA GLN A 11 7.64 12.25 -9.65
C GLN A 11 7.07 13.01 -8.44
N VAL A 12 6.61 12.29 -7.42
CA VAL A 12 6.12 12.88 -6.16
C VAL A 12 7.25 13.62 -5.43
N LEU A 13 8.45 13.07 -5.37
CA LEU A 13 9.59 13.73 -4.74
C LEU A 13 10.04 14.99 -5.49
N LEU A 14 10.09 14.95 -6.82
CA LEU A 14 10.44 16.11 -7.67
C LEU A 14 9.40 17.23 -7.58
N SER A 15 8.12 16.89 -7.33
CA SER A 15 7.08 17.90 -7.11
C SER A 15 7.39 18.85 -5.95
N ARG A 16 8.20 18.41 -4.97
CA ARG A 16 8.71 19.24 -3.87
C ARG A 16 9.43 20.47 -4.40
N VAL A 17 10.31 20.31 -5.38
CA VAL A 17 11.09 21.43 -5.91
C VAL A 17 10.17 22.49 -6.50
N ASN A 18 9.09 22.10 -7.17
CA ASN A 18 8.08 23.05 -7.66
C ASN A 18 7.35 23.77 -6.53
N LEU A 19 6.95 23.03 -5.48
CA LEU A 19 6.18 23.57 -4.35
C LEU A 19 6.98 24.58 -3.51
N PHE A 20 8.29 24.39 -3.37
CA PHE A 20 9.13 25.25 -2.52
C PHE A 20 9.96 26.27 -3.30
N SER A 21 10.43 25.95 -4.51
CA SER A 21 11.40 26.76 -5.26
C SER A 21 10.80 27.50 -6.46
N SER A 22 9.48 27.48 -6.66
CA SER A 22 8.82 28.11 -7.82
C SER A 22 9.09 29.62 -7.96
N LYS A 23 9.47 30.31 -6.87
CA LYS A 23 9.78 31.75 -6.88
C LYS A 23 11.20 32.08 -7.39
N ASP A 24 12.13 31.13 -7.31
CA ASP A 24 13.55 31.36 -7.61
C ASP A 24 13.98 30.78 -8.98
N LEU A 25 13.05 30.11 -9.69
CA LEU A 25 13.32 29.38 -10.93
C LEU A 25 12.87 30.14 -12.19
N SER A 26 13.62 29.97 -13.28
CA SER A 26 13.27 30.48 -14.62
C SER A 26 11.90 29.96 -15.08
N SER A 27 11.13 30.80 -15.80
CA SER A 27 9.78 30.49 -16.30
C SER A 27 9.71 29.17 -17.10
N SER A 28 10.77 28.84 -17.85
CA SER A 28 10.90 27.59 -18.61
C SER A 28 11.04 26.36 -17.69
N ALA A 29 11.92 26.43 -16.68
CA ALA A 29 12.11 25.34 -15.72
C ALA A 29 10.87 25.11 -14.84
N ASN A 30 10.16 26.19 -14.51
CA ASN A 30 8.89 26.13 -13.78
C ASN A 30 7.80 25.38 -14.56
N SER A 31 7.74 25.52 -15.87
CA SER A 31 6.79 24.79 -16.74
C SER A 31 6.99 23.27 -16.66
N SER A 32 8.23 22.80 -16.82
CA SER A 32 8.54 21.37 -16.72
C SER A 32 8.27 20.82 -15.32
N LEU A 33 8.58 21.61 -14.27
CA LEU A 33 8.34 21.24 -12.87
C LEU A 33 6.84 21.19 -12.49
N GLN A 34 5.99 21.97 -13.15
CA GLN A 34 4.55 21.89 -12.96
C GLN A 34 3.97 20.56 -13.43
N MET A 35 4.56 19.91 -14.44
CA MET A 35 4.12 18.58 -14.87
C MET A 35 4.33 17.53 -13.76
N TYR A 36 5.48 17.54 -13.09
CA TYR A 36 5.72 16.65 -11.93
C TYR A 36 4.71 16.88 -10.82
N ARG A 37 4.36 18.15 -10.57
CA ARG A 37 3.30 18.49 -9.60
C ARG A 37 1.95 17.94 -10.02
N LYS A 38 1.53 18.12 -11.29
CA LYS A 38 0.26 17.58 -11.79
C LYS A 38 0.21 16.05 -11.70
N THR A 39 1.31 15.37 -12.06
CA THR A 39 1.42 13.91 -11.90
C THR A 39 1.29 13.51 -10.44
N ALA A 40 1.95 14.23 -9.52
CA ALA A 40 1.84 13.95 -8.09
C ALA A 40 0.42 14.18 -7.57
N GLU A 41 -0.25 15.26 -7.97
CA GLU A 41 -1.65 15.52 -7.62
C GLU A 41 -2.57 14.41 -8.15
N ALA A 42 -2.39 13.98 -9.42
CA ALA A 42 -3.15 12.88 -10.00
C ALA A 42 -2.96 11.55 -9.25
N VAL A 43 -1.72 11.23 -8.84
CA VAL A 43 -1.43 10.06 -8.02
C VAL A 43 -2.16 10.16 -6.67
N MET A 44 -2.06 11.28 -5.97
CA MET A 44 -2.76 11.48 -4.69
C MET A 44 -4.28 11.38 -4.84
N CYS A 45 -4.83 11.91 -5.93
CA CYS A 45 -6.25 11.81 -6.26
C CYS A 45 -6.71 10.37 -6.47
N GLY A 46 -5.85 9.50 -7.01
CA GLY A 46 -6.12 8.07 -7.12
C GLY A 46 -6.09 7.33 -5.79
N LEU A 47 -5.25 7.77 -4.85
CA LEU A 47 -5.07 7.16 -3.53
C LEU A 47 -6.18 7.52 -2.53
N ILE A 48 -6.91 8.62 -2.73
CA ILE A 48 -7.96 9.06 -1.81
C ILE A 48 -9.22 8.20 -2.03
N PRO A 49 -9.68 7.44 -1.02
CA PRO A 49 -10.90 6.65 -1.15
C PRO A 49 -12.11 7.56 -1.38
N LYS A 50 -13.00 7.16 -2.30
CA LYS A 50 -14.21 7.91 -2.72
C LYS A 50 -13.92 9.22 -3.50
N SER A 51 -12.69 9.42 -3.97
CA SER A 51 -12.39 10.39 -5.01
C SER A 51 -13.07 9.99 -6.34
N PRO A 52 -13.49 10.94 -7.19
CA PRO A 52 -14.01 10.62 -8.53
C PRO A 52 -12.97 9.89 -9.38
N THR A 53 -11.69 10.18 -9.12
CA THR A 53 -10.53 9.56 -9.76
C THR A 53 -9.94 8.41 -8.91
N ALA A 54 -10.62 8.02 -7.82
CA ALA A 54 -10.14 6.93 -6.97
C ALA A 54 -9.91 5.69 -7.82
N THR A 55 -8.78 5.04 -7.63
CA THR A 55 -8.46 3.83 -8.39
C THR A 55 -9.54 2.77 -8.08
N SER A 56 -10.11 2.16 -9.12
CA SER A 56 -11.10 1.07 -9.01
C SER A 56 -10.55 -0.19 -8.33
N SER A 57 -9.26 -0.19 -8.04
CA SER A 57 -8.47 -1.26 -7.47
C SER A 57 -8.51 -1.27 -5.93
N GLY A 58 -9.59 -0.80 -5.32
CA GLY A 58 -9.81 -0.85 -3.87
C GLY A 58 -10.65 -2.06 -3.48
N THR A 59 -10.23 -2.81 -2.47
CA THR A 59 -11.02 -3.93 -1.92
C THR A 59 -12.20 -3.40 -1.11
N ASP A 60 -13.22 -4.22 -0.89
CA ASP A 60 -14.39 -3.82 -0.07
C ASP A 60 -14.00 -3.57 1.39
N GLY A 61 -12.90 -4.19 1.84
CA GLY A 61 -12.27 -3.94 3.13
C GLY A 61 -11.48 -2.61 3.20
N GLY A 62 -11.30 -1.90 2.08
CA GLY A 62 -10.63 -0.60 2.04
C GLY A 62 -9.10 -0.67 1.80
N LEU A 63 -8.57 -1.82 1.38
CA LEU A 63 -7.17 -1.99 1.00
C LEU A 63 -6.95 -1.49 -0.43
N ILE A 64 -5.84 -0.76 -0.66
CA ILE A 64 -5.43 -0.39 -2.02
C ILE A 64 -4.78 -1.62 -2.66
N TRP A 65 -5.49 -2.28 -3.57
CA TRP A 65 -5.10 -3.53 -4.21
C TRP A 65 -4.67 -3.32 -5.67
N VAL A 66 -3.37 -3.26 -5.92
CA VAL A 66 -2.84 -3.01 -7.28
C VAL A 66 -2.56 -4.30 -8.05
N SER A 67 -2.04 -5.31 -7.35
CA SER A 67 -1.64 -6.58 -7.93
C SER A 67 -1.74 -7.65 -6.86
N GLU A 68 -2.04 -8.87 -7.30
CA GLU A 68 -1.97 -10.07 -6.47
C GLU A 68 -0.54 -10.26 -5.92
N TRP A 69 0.48 -10.01 -6.74
CA TRP A 69 1.85 -10.12 -6.29
C TRP A 69 2.25 -8.84 -5.53
N ASN A 70 2.52 -8.97 -4.24
CA ASN A 70 2.87 -7.86 -3.32
C ASN A 70 1.69 -6.97 -2.89
N ALA A 71 0.55 -7.60 -2.65
CA ALA A 71 -0.68 -6.97 -2.20
C ALA A 71 -0.56 -6.01 -1.00
N LEU A 72 0.34 -6.26 -0.03
CA LEU A 72 0.56 -5.34 1.10
C LEU A 72 1.63 -4.27 0.81
N GLN A 73 2.56 -4.53 -0.11
CA GLN A 73 3.65 -3.60 -0.37
C GLN A 73 3.18 -2.34 -1.11
N HIS A 74 2.22 -2.49 -2.03
CA HIS A 74 1.62 -1.37 -2.76
C HIS A 74 0.86 -0.40 -1.85
N PRO A 75 -0.09 -0.85 -1.00
CA PRO A 75 -0.82 0.03 -0.09
C PRO A 75 0.10 0.70 0.94
N VAL A 76 1.13 0.01 1.45
CA VAL A 76 2.11 0.61 2.37
C VAL A 76 2.93 1.70 1.65
N ALA A 77 3.35 1.47 0.40
CA ALA A 77 4.05 2.48 -0.39
C ALA A 77 3.16 3.69 -0.72
N ALA A 78 1.90 3.45 -1.08
CA ALA A 78 0.90 4.49 -1.30
C ALA A 78 0.63 5.33 -0.04
N ALA A 79 0.48 4.67 1.11
CA ALA A 79 0.35 5.31 2.41
C ALA A 79 1.53 6.25 2.69
N PHE A 80 2.75 5.77 2.47
CA PHE A 80 3.96 6.57 2.66
C PHE A 80 3.99 7.81 1.75
N LEU A 81 3.65 7.66 0.47
CA LEU A 81 3.56 8.78 -0.48
C LEU A 81 2.51 9.82 -0.06
N ALA A 82 1.34 9.37 0.41
CA ALA A 82 0.28 10.25 0.90
C ALA A 82 0.72 11.07 2.12
N VAL A 83 1.48 10.46 3.06
CA VAL A 83 2.06 11.19 4.21
C VAL A 83 3.00 12.29 3.72
N ILE A 84 3.98 11.93 2.87
CA ILE A 84 4.98 12.86 2.34
C ILE A 84 4.31 14.04 1.64
N TYR A 85 3.35 13.76 0.76
CA TYR A 85 2.71 14.81 0.00
C TYR A 85 1.85 15.71 0.90
N SER A 86 1.18 15.15 1.92
CA SER A 86 0.48 15.97 2.92
C SER A 86 1.45 16.94 3.63
N ASP A 87 2.67 16.49 3.91
CA ASP A 87 3.70 17.31 4.55
C ASP A 87 4.19 18.42 3.61
N TYR A 88 4.39 18.11 2.33
CA TYR A 88 4.70 19.12 1.32
C TYR A 88 3.60 20.17 1.20
N MET A 89 2.32 19.77 1.24
CA MET A 89 1.20 20.72 1.20
C MET A 89 1.22 21.66 2.41
N LEU A 90 1.41 21.12 3.62
CA LEU A 90 1.48 21.91 4.85
C LEU A 90 2.65 22.88 4.84
N SER A 91 3.85 22.38 4.50
CA SER A 91 5.09 23.14 4.52
C SER A 91 5.16 24.20 3.41
N SER A 92 4.56 23.95 2.24
CA SER A 92 4.44 24.93 1.13
C SER A 92 3.24 25.87 1.26
N ARG A 93 2.39 25.70 2.28
CA ARG A 93 1.10 26.42 2.46
C ARG A 93 0.12 26.20 1.30
N THR A 94 0.20 25.05 0.64
CA THR A 94 -0.79 24.63 -0.35
C THR A 94 -2.04 24.13 0.37
N ALA A 95 -3.11 24.92 0.32
CA ALA A 95 -4.31 24.65 1.11
C ALA A 95 -5.05 23.37 0.68
N ARG A 96 -5.11 23.11 -0.64
CA ARG A 96 -5.92 22.03 -1.23
C ARG A 96 -5.33 21.53 -2.55
N ILE A 97 -5.62 20.28 -2.88
CA ILE A 97 -5.50 19.72 -4.23
C ILE A 97 -6.89 19.51 -4.84
N SER A 98 -7.00 19.56 -6.16
CA SER A 98 -8.25 19.38 -6.89
C SER A 98 -8.21 18.08 -7.70
N CYS A 99 -9.16 17.18 -7.45
CA CYS A 99 -9.34 15.92 -8.15
C CYS A 99 -10.71 15.95 -8.83
N ASP A 100 -10.76 16.08 -10.16
CA ASP A 100 -12.00 16.12 -10.97
C ASP A 100 -13.13 16.98 -10.37
N GLY A 101 -12.79 18.20 -9.96
CA GLY A 101 -13.73 19.18 -9.40
C GLY A 101 -13.95 19.08 -7.89
N HIS A 102 -13.42 18.04 -7.22
CA HIS A 102 -13.45 17.91 -5.76
C HIS A 102 -12.14 18.36 -5.12
N SER A 103 -12.24 19.10 -4.01
CA SER A 103 -11.08 19.67 -3.33
C SER A 103 -10.76 18.98 -2.01
N TYR A 104 -9.54 18.46 -1.88
CA TYR A 104 -9.07 17.71 -0.71
C TYR A 104 -8.02 18.48 0.09
N LYS A 105 -8.08 18.37 1.41
CA LYS A 105 -7.11 18.99 2.33
C LYS A 105 -5.97 18.02 2.66
N PRO A 106 -4.83 18.51 3.20
CA PRO A 106 -3.78 17.63 3.72
C PRO A 106 -4.27 16.61 4.75
N SER A 107 -5.28 16.99 5.57
CA SER A 107 -5.91 16.09 6.54
C SER A 107 -6.62 14.90 5.88
N ASP A 108 -7.13 15.07 4.66
CA ASP A 108 -7.80 13.99 3.93
C ASP A 108 -6.76 13.01 3.36
N LEU A 109 -5.63 13.52 2.87
CA LEU A 109 -4.50 12.68 2.46
C LEU A 109 -3.94 11.88 3.63
N ARG A 110 -3.92 12.45 4.84
CA ARG A 110 -3.48 11.74 6.05
C ARG A 110 -4.42 10.61 6.48
N LYS A 111 -5.68 10.58 6.05
CA LYS A 111 -6.58 9.45 6.37
C LYS A 111 -6.19 8.17 5.63
N VAL A 112 -5.61 8.29 4.43
CA VAL A 112 -5.15 7.15 3.62
C VAL A 112 -4.13 6.28 4.37
N PRO A 113 -2.99 6.81 4.86
CA PRO A 113 -2.02 6.00 5.58
C PRO A 113 -2.57 5.44 6.89
N LEU A 114 -3.46 6.17 7.58
CA LEU A 114 -4.14 5.63 8.76
C LEU A 114 -4.99 4.40 8.38
N SER A 115 -5.82 4.50 7.34
CA SER A 115 -6.68 3.38 6.95
C SER A 115 -5.88 2.16 6.47
N GLN A 116 -4.79 2.37 5.73
CA GLN A 116 -3.93 1.26 5.29
C GLN A 116 -3.16 0.63 6.46
N ALA A 117 -2.69 1.44 7.43
CA ALA A 117 -2.03 0.92 8.63
C ALA A 117 -3.02 0.12 9.50
N ASP A 118 -4.21 0.65 9.73
CA ASP A 118 -5.27 -0.03 10.48
C ASP A 118 -5.63 -1.37 9.81
N TYR A 119 -5.73 -1.40 8.47
CA TYR A 119 -5.97 -2.64 7.71
C TYR A 119 -4.87 -3.68 7.97
N VAL A 120 -3.60 -3.27 7.87
CA VAL A 120 -2.45 -4.16 8.10
C VAL A 120 -2.43 -4.70 9.53
N LEU A 121 -2.84 -3.89 10.51
CA LEU A 121 -2.81 -4.25 11.94
C LEU A 121 -4.03 -5.05 12.42
N GLY A 122 -5.03 -5.27 11.57
CA GLY A 122 -6.15 -6.16 11.87
C GLY A 122 -7.54 -5.56 11.71
N ASN A 123 -7.68 -4.28 11.34
CA ASN A 123 -8.96 -3.70 10.94
C ASN A 123 -9.28 -4.05 9.48
N ASN A 124 -9.42 -5.34 9.24
CA ASN A 124 -9.77 -5.93 7.96
C ASN A 124 -10.87 -6.99 8.16
N PRO A 125 -11.55 -7.44 7.08
CA PRO A 125 -12.61 -8.44 7.18
C PRO A 125 -12.20 -9.73 7.91
N MET A 126 -10.91 -10.09 7.87
CA MET A 126 -10.37 -11.28 8.53
C MET A 126 -10.07 -11.08 10.02
N LYS A 127 -10.14 -9.84 10.52
CA LYS A 127 -9.74 -9.47 11.90
C LYS A 127 -8.35 -10.03 12.26
N MET A 128 -7.43 -9.98 11.30
CA MET A 128 -6.10 -10.59 11.40
C MET A 128 -5.02 -9.55 11.14
N SER A 129 -4.04 -9.44 12.01
CA SER A 129 -2.85 -8.63 11.76
C SER A 129 -1.97 -9.30 10.71
N PHE A 130 -1.61 -8.58 9.64
CA PHE A 130 -0.61 -9.04 8.68
C PHE A 130 0.83 -8.79 9.15
N LEU A 131 1.01 -8.14 10.31
CA LEU A 131 2.30 -8.03 10.97
C LEU A 131 2.51 -9.24 11.90
N VAL A 132 3.52 -10.05 11.59
CA VAL A 132 3.85 -11.28 12.34
C VAL A 132 4.21 -10.94 13.80
N GLY A 133 3.60 -11.67 14.73
CA GLY A 133 3.83 -11.47 16.17
C GLY A 133 3.09 -10.28 16.78
N TYR A 134 2.19 -9.63 16.03
CA TYR A 134 1.35 -8.55 16.51
C TYR A 134 -0.13 -8.94 16.51
N GLY A 135 -0.84 -8.62 17.60
CA GLY A 135 -2.26 -8.93 17.78
C GLY A 135 -2.54 -10.39 18.14
N ASP A 136 -3.82 -10.70 18.36
CA ASP A 136 -4.27 -12.03 18.78
C ASP A 136 -4.30 -13.06 17.62
N ASN A 137 -4.32 -12.57 16.39
CA ASN A 137 -4.40 -13.38 15.18
C ASN A 137 -3.48 -12.80 14.11
N TYR A 138 -2.47 -13.56 13.69
CA TYR A 138 -1.49 -13.17 12.67
C TYR A 138 -0.99 -14.38 11.88
N PRO A 139 -0.42 -14.19 10.67
CA PRO A 139 0.14 -15.27 9.90
C PRO A 139 1.26 -15.98 10.64
N GLN A 140 1.06 -17.26 10.95
CA GLN A 140 2.08 -18.11 11.59
C GLN A 140 3.09 -18.66 10.58
N TYR A 141 2.82 -18.46 9.29
CA TYR A 141 3.44 -19.20 8.21
C TYR A 141 3.92 -18.24 7.13
N VAL A 142 5.17 -17.79 7.25
CA VAL A 142 5.77 -16.82 6.31
C VAL A 142 6.75 -17.51 5.39
N HIS A 143 6.75 -17.11 4.11
CA HIS A 143 7.71 -17.63 3.15
C HIS A 143 9.02 -16.84 3.26
N HIS A 144 9.84 -17.18 4.25
CA HIS A 144 11.15 -16.57 4.46
C HIS A 144 12.26 -17.63 4.31
N ILE A 145 13.31 -17.32 3.54
CA ILE A 145 14.32 -18.30 3.11
C ILE A 145 15.10 -18.90 4.30
N SER A 146 15.22 -18.15 5.40
CA SER A 146 15.88 -18.59 6.63
C SER A 146 15.08 -19.67 7.38
N ASP A 147 13.77 -19.70 7.18
CA ASP A 147 12.85 -20.62 7.87
C ASP A 147 12.96 -22.02 7.25
N VAL A 148 13.29 -22.08 5.95
CA VAL A 148 13.61 -23.33 5.24
C VAL A 148 14.92 -23.95 5.77
N PHE A 149 15.91 -23.13 6.13
CA PHE A 149 17.20 -23.62 6.63
C PHE A 149 17.08 -24.21 8.04
N SER A 150 16.29 -23.59 8.92
CA SER A 150 16.02 -24.08 10.28
C SER A 150 15.34 -25.47 10.25
N CYS A 151 14.49 -25.73 9.25
CA CYS A 151 13.80 -27.00 9.10
C CYS A 151 14.61 -28.12 8.45
N ARG A 152 15.59 -27.80 7.59
CA ARG A 152 16.49 -28.82 7.05
C ARG A 152 17.40 -29.41 8.12
N SER A 153 17.82 -28.60 9.10
CA SER A 153 18.55 -29.08 10.29
C SER A 153 17.67 -29.90 11.23
N ALA A 154 16.40 -29.52 11.42
CA ALA A 154 15.47 -30.27 12.30
C ALA A 154 15.03 -31.62 11.70
N ALA A 155 14.90 -31.74 10.38
CA ALA A 155 14.56 -33.00 9.71
C ALA A 155 15.75 -33.98 9.60
N ALA A 156 16.98 -33.50 9.70
CA ALA A 156 18.18 -34.34 9.68
C ALA A 156 18.50 -34.96 11.05
N ASP A 157 17.84 -34.52 12.12
CA ASP A 157 18.14 -34.96 13.49
C ASP A 157 16.88 -35.50 14.18
N GLN A 158 16.45 -36.70 13.76
CA GLN A 158 15.33 -37.45 14.37
C GLN A 158 15.63 -37.99 15.79
N LEU A 159 16.74 -37.60 16.42
CA LEU A 159 17.18 -38.17 17.71
C LEU A 159 17.20 -37.20 18.90
N LEU A 160 16.80 -35.93 18.75
CA LEU A 160 16.73 -35.01 19.88
C LEU A 160 15.33 -34.42 20.02
N ASN A 161 14.79 -34.51 21.24
CA ASN A 161 13.54 -33.87 21.67
C ASN A 161 13.57 -32.38 21.30
N ILE A 162 12.94 -32.04 20.19
CA ILE A 162 12.93 -30.68 19.67
C ILE A 162 11.97 -29.84 20.53
N SER A 163 12.41 -28.64 20.92
CA SER A 163 11.62 -27.72 21.74
C SER A 163 10.38 -27.21 20.97
N GLU A 164 9.27 -26.87 21.66
CA GLU A 164 8.05 -26.35 21.02
C GLU A 164 8.33 -25.15 20.11
N THR A 165 9.34 -24.34 20.42
CA THR A 165 9.80 -23.19 19.63
C THR A 165 10.29 -23.56 18.23
N ASP A 166 10.91 -24.72 18.07
CA ASP A 166 11.43 -25.18 16.76
C ASP A 166 10.33 -25.80 15.89
N GLN A 167 9.27 -26.33 16.51
CA GLN A 167 8.10 -26.87 15.81
C GLN A 167 7.26 -25.78 15.15
N PHE A 168 7.22 -24.57 15.72
CA PHE A 168 6.57 -23.41 15.13
C PHE A 168 7.28 -22.93 13.84
N SER A 169 8.60 -23.07 13.75
CA SER A 169 9.40 -22.61 12.60
C SER A 169 9.13 -23.42 11.31
N CYS A 170 8.60 -24.64 11.40
CA CYS A 170 8.53 -25.58 10.26
C CYS A 170 7.18 -25.78 9.60
N ARG A 171 6.16 -25.05 10.03
CA ARG A 171 4.81 -25.16 9.45
C ARG A 171 4.53 -24.08 8.38
N SER A 172 5.55 -23.43 7.83
CA SER A 172 5.45 -22.12 7.16
C SER A 172 5.26 -22.12 5.63
N ALA A 173 4.02 -21.87 5.16
CA ALA A 173 3.71 -21.16 3.91
C ALA A 173 2.24 -20.66 3.86
N ALA A 174 1.89 -19.41 4.24
CA ALA A 174 0.50 -18.96 4.09
C ALA A 174 0.17 -17.46 4.06
N ALA A 175 1.00 -16.50 4.53
CA ALA A 175 0.54 -15.12 4.74
C ALA A 175 0.05 -14.38 3.46
N ASP A 176 0.95 -14.14 2.51
CA ASP A 176 0.61 -13.44 1.25
C ASP A 176 -0.31 -14.30 0.37
N GLN A 177 -0.17 -15.62 0.42
CA GLN A 177 -1.01 -16.54 -0.36
C GLN A 177 -2.45 -16.65 0.19
N GLN A 178 -2.67 -16.44 1.48
CA GLN A 178 -4.01 -16.36 2.09
C GLN A 178 -4.70 -15.04 1.74
N LEU A 179 -3.97 -13.92 1.81
CA LEU A 179 -4.49 -12.63 1.40
C LEU A 179 -4.85 -12.66 -0.10
N ASN A 180 -3.96 -13.18 -0.95
CA ASN A 180 -4.17 -13.27 -2.40
C ASN A 180 -5.36 -14.13 -2.78
N ARG A 181 -5.55 -15.30 -2.16
CA ARG A 181 -6.72 -16.13 -2.46
C ARG A 181 -8.04 -15.41 -2.16
N LEU A 182 -8.13 -14.76 -1.01
CA LEU A 182 -9.40 -14.18 -0.55
C LEU A 182 -9.74 -12.86 -1.26
N GLU A 183 -8.74 -12.01 -1.50
CA GLU A 183 -8.94 -10.73 -2.19
C GLU A 183 -9.14 -10.93 -3.70
N THR A 184 -8.51 -11.97 -4.30
CA THR A 184 -8.78 -12.34 -5.70
C THR A 184 -10.19 -12.88 -5.87
N ASP A 185 -10.70 -13.68 -4.93
CA ASP A 185 -12.08 -14.17 -4.97
C ASP A 185 -13.10 -13.02 -4.85
N GLN A 186 -12.84 -12.02 -3.97
CA GLN A 186 -13.69 -10.82 -3.86
C GLN A 186 -13.60 -9.91 -5.09
N PHE A 187 -12.40 -9.69 -5.65
CA PHE A 187 -12.21 -8.88 -6.86
C PHE A 187 -12.84 -9.53 -8.09
N SER A 188 -12.71 -10.86 -8.24
CA SER A 188 -13.29 -11.64 -9.34
C SER A 188 -14.82 -11.60 -9.31
N TYR A 189 -15.43 -11.73 -8.13
CA TYR A 189 -16.88 -11.59 -7.93
C TYR A 189 -17.40 -10.22 -8.38
N ARG A 190 -16.68 -9.13 -8.06
CA ARG A 190 -17.07 -7.77 -8.46
C ARG A 190 -16.84 -7.47 -9.95
N SER A 191 -15.83 -8.02 -10.59
CA SER A 191 -15.72 -7.93 -12.06
C SER A 191 -16.93 -8.57 -12.75
N ALA A 192 -17.39 -9.72 -12.23
CA ALA A 192 -18.58 -10.38 -12.74
C ALA A 192 -19.87 -9.59 -12.47
N GLU A 193 -20.02 -8.95 -11.30
CA GLU A 193 -21.17 -8.09 -10.99
C GLU A 193 -21.18 -6.78 -11.79
N ALA A 194 -20.02 -6.17 -12.03
CA ALA A 194 -19.89 -4.96 -12.84
C ALA A 194 -20.23 -5.24 -14.32
N ASP A 195 -19.88 -6.41 -14.84
CA ASP A 195 -20.26 -6.86 -16.18
C ASP A 195 -21.77 -7.18 -16.28
N GLN A 196 -22.39 -7.60 -15.17
CA GLN A 196 -23.82 -7.93 -15.11
C GLN A 196 -24.73 -6.70 -14.96
N GLN A 197 -24.20 -5.55 -14.53
CA GLN A 197 -24.92 -4.26 -14.48
C GLN A 197 -24.85 -3.47 -15.79
N LEU A 198 -24.10 -3.95 -16.79
CA LEU A 198 -23.95 -3.34 -18.12
C LEU A 198 -24.77 -4.03 -19.22
N ASN A 199 -25.64 -4.99 -18.87
CA ASN A 199 -26.60 -5.64 -19.77
C ASN A 199 -28.06 -5.40 -19.34
#